data_AF-A0A497Q3T7-F1
#
_entry.id   AF-A0A497Q3T7-F1
#
_cell.length_a   1.000
_cell.length_b   1.000
_cell.length_c   1.000
_cell.angle_alpha   90.00
_cell.angle_beta   90.00
_cell.angle_gamma   90.00
#
_symmetry.space_group_name_H-M   'P 1'
#
loop_
_entity.id
_entity.type
_entity.pdbx_description
1 polymer ?
#
loop_
_entity_poly.entity_id
_entity_poly.type
_entity_poly.pdbx_seq_one_letter_code
_entity_poly.pdbx_strand_id
1 'polypeptide(L)'
;MTEVAEAKPEDVEFLRAKLRELKTQARDELAVLRRDRDKMREYKTIRDEHNKEVKSLIESVKAEREERDRINKEISEAKEKRTAIHAQLKSIYDEIRELRSNLVGSPSTDQRRMMRRVEELEWRQQTEQLSRDEELAIVEEIARIEAKLLEIGKEKEKQDKISELRRLARRLKSEASEAHQRVLELSEQSQTHHQEVVRIRPQLEEFKKSADTAHKNFVEWLKKVKEGENRLKELRTQIEDIQGKLRK
;
A
#
# COMPACT_ATOMS: atom_id res chain seq x y z
N MET A 1 -51.59 -84.55 -19.54
CA MET A 1 -51.42 -84.00 -20.90
C MET A 1 -50.83 -82.59 -20.72
N THR A 2 -49.63 -82.47 -20.16
CA THR A 2 -48.31 -82.42 -20.83
C THR A 2 -48.17 -81.22 -21.75
N GLU A 3 -47.48 -80.20 -21.23
CA GLU A 3 -46.35 -79.56 -21.89
C GLU A 3 -45.57 -78.79 -20.81
N VAL A 4 -44.82 -79.56 -20.00
CA VAL A 4 -43.67 -78.99 -19.29
C VAL A 4 -42.68 -78.70 -20.41
N ALA A 5 -42.56 -77.44 -20.79
CA ALA A 5 -41.52 -76.99 -21.69
C ALA A 5 -40.16 -77.25 -21.01
N GLU A 6 -39.64 -78.47 -21.18
CA GLU A 6 -38.26 -78.81 -20.86
C GLU A 6 -37.38 -77.93 -21.73
N ALA A 7 -36.94 -76.80 -21.18
CA ALA A 7 -35.76 -76.12 -21.69
C ALA A 7 -34.66 -77.17 -21.76
N LYS A 8 -34.06 -77.35 -22.95
CA LYS A 8 -33.01 -78.36 -23.15
C LYS A 8 -31.94 -78.17 -22.06
N PRO A 9 -31.41 -79.24 -21.46
CA PRO A 9 -30.36 -79.12 -20.43
C PRO A 9 -29.16 -78.28 -20.89
N GLU A 10 -28.88 -78.30 -22.20
CA GLU A 10 -27.87 -77.47 -22.87
C GLU A 10 -28.15 -75.95 -22.78
N ASP A 11 -29.43 -75.52 -22.82
CA ASP A 11 -29.81 -74.10 -22.72
C ASP A 11 -29.65 -73.56 -21.29
N VAL A 12 -29.93 -74.40 -20.29
CA VAL A 12 -29.76 -74.04 -18.87
C VAL A 12 -28.28 -73.93 -18.52
N GLU A 13 -27.45 -74.84 -19.03
CA GLU A 13 -26.00 -74.80 -18.81
C GLU A 13 -25.36 -73.59 -19.50
N PHE A 14 -25.80 -73.26 -20.72
CA PHE A 14 -25.41 -72.05 -21.44
C PHE A 14 -25.78 -70.77 -20.68
N LEU A 15 -27.01 -70.66 -20.17
CA LEU A 15 -27.44 -69.51 -19.35
C LEU A 15 -26.63 -69.39 -18.05
N ARG A 16 -26.27 -70.51 -17.41
CA ARG A 16 -25.41 -70.53 -16.23
C ARG A 16 -23.96 -70.14 -16.53
N ALA A 17 -23.43 -70.53 -17.69
CA ALA A 17 -22.10 -70.11 -18.15
C ALA A 17 -22.07 -68.60 -18.42
N LYS A 18 -23.05 -68.08 -19.17
CA LYS A 18 -23.20 -66.64 -19.45
C LYS A 18 -23.39 -65.82 -18.17
N LEU A 19 -24.14 -66.33 -17.20
CA LEU A 19 -24.30 -65.68 -15.89
C LEU A 19 -22.97 -65.61 -15.12
N ARG A 20 -22.15 -66.66 -15.17
CA ARG A 20 -20.81 -66.67 -14.54
C ARG A 20 -19.90 -65.64 -15.20
N GLU A 21 -19.90 -65.58 -16.52
CA GLU A 21 -19.13 -64.60 -17.29
C GLU A 21 -19.52 -63.16 -16.96
N LEU A 22 -20.82 -62.83 -17.00
CA LEU A 22 -21.31 -61.49 -16.67
C LEU A 22 -21.00 -61.10 -15.21
N LYS A 23 -21.04 -62.06 -14.28
CA LYS A 23 -20.64 -61.82 -12.87
C LYS A 23 -19.15 -61.55 -12.73
N THR A 24 -18.30 -62.20 -13.52
CA THR A 24 -16.86 -61.92 -13.55
C THR A 24 -16.60 -60.54 -14.15
N GLN A 25 -17.20 -60.22 -15.30
CA GLN A 25 -17.13 -58.89 -15.92
C GLN A 25 -17.59 -57.79 -14.96
N ALA A 26 -18.70 -57.99 -14.24
CA ALA A 26 -19.18 -57.02 -13.25
C ALA A 26 -18.22 -56.86 -12.04
N ARG A 27 -17.49 -57.90 -11.65
CA ARG A 27 -16.45 -57.80 -10.60
C ARG A 27 -15.25 -57.02 -11.08
N ASP A 28 -14.80 -57.28 -12.31
CA ASP A 28 -13.65 -56.61 -12.91
C ASP A 28 -13.96 -55.12 -13.14
N GLU A 29 -15.12 -54.80 -13.68
CA GLU A 29 -15.60 -53.42 -13.84
C GLU A 29 -15.76 -52.71 -12.48
N LEU A 30 -16.18 -53.42 -11.43
CA LEU A 30 -16.24 -52.86 -10.08
C LEU A 30 -14.84 -52.55 -9.53
N ALA A 31 -13.84 -53.40 -9.83
CA ALA A 31 -12.46 -53.17 -9.42
C ALA A 31 -11.86 -51.95 -10.14
N VAL A 32 -12.12 -51.80 -11.44
CA VAL A 32 -11.73 -50.61 -12.21
C VAL A 32 -12.42 -49.36 -11.67
N LEU A 33 -13.75 -49.42 -11.45
CA LEU A 33 -14.51 -48.28 -10.93
C LEU A 33 -14.01 -47.81 -9.55
N ARG A 34 -13.59 -48.75 -8.67
CA ARG A 34 -12.99 -48.40 -7.38
C ARG A 34 -11.70 -47.59 -7.58
N ARG A 35 -10.79 -48.07 -8.42
CA ARG A 35 -9.54 -47.37 -8.73
C ARG A 35 -9.78 -45.99 -9.34
N ASP A 36 -10.75 -45.88 -10.25
CA ASP A 36 -11.09 -44.62 -10.91
C ASP A 36 -11.71 -43.62 -9.92
N ARG A 37 -12.53 -44.10 -8.97
CA ARG A 37 -13.06 -43.28 -7.88
C ARG A 37 -11.98 -42.80 -6.92
N ASP A 38 -11.00 -43.64 -6.60
CA ASP A 38 -9.90 -43.25 -5.73
C ASP A 38 -9.05 -42.16 -6.38
N LYS A 39 -8.69 -42.31 -7.67
CA LYS A 39 -8.01 -41.25 -8.44
C LYS A 39 -8.85 -39.98 -8.55
N MET A 40 -10.15 -40.09 -8.78
CA MET A 40 -11.05 -38.93 -8.79
C MET A 40 -11.04 -38.18 -7.45
N ARG A 41 -11.04 -38.89 -6.32
CA ARG A 41 -10.95 -38.28 -4.98
C ARG A 41 -9.60 -37.63 -4.71
N GLU A 42 -8.52 -38.25 -5.16
CA GLU A 42 -7.16 -37.70 -5.06
C GLU A 42 -7.06 -36.36 -5.80
N TYR A 43 -7.42 -36.31 -7.08
CA TYR A 43 -7.39 -35.06 -7.86
C TYR A 43 -8.37 -34.01 -7.33
N LYS A 44 -9.51 -34.43 -6.76
CA LYS A 44 -10.42 -33.50 -6.07
C LYS A 44 -9.73 -32.84 -4.88
N THR A 45 -9.04 -33.63 -4.05
CA THR A 45 -8.35 -33.14 -2.84
C THR A 45 -7.23 -32.19 -3.21
N ILE A 46 -6.36 -32.58 -4.16
CA ILE A 46 -5.28 -31.73 -4.68
C ILE A 46 -5.82 -30.41 -5.23
N ARG A 47 -6.90 -30.46 -6.02
CA ARG A 47 -7.56 -29.25 -6.55
C ARG A 47 -8.05 -28.34 -5.42
N ASP A 48 -8.71 -28.91 -4.42
CA ASP A 48 -9.30 -28.15 -3.33
C ASP A 48 -8.22 -27.51 -2.43
N GLU A 49 -7.11 -28.23 -2.20
CA GLU A 49 -5.92 -27.71 -1.50
C GLU A 49 -5.25 -26.57 -2.28
N HIS A 50 -4.95 -26.76 -3.56
CA HIS A 50 -4.35 -25.70 -4.37
C HIS A 50 -5.27 -24.48 -4.49
N ASN A 51 -6.59 -24.67 -4.61
CA ASN A 51 -7.54 -23.57 -4.61
C ASN A 51 -7.55 -22.80 -3.28
N LYS A 52 -7.36 -23.50 -2.15
CA LYS A 52 -7.23 -22.86 -0.84
C LYS A 52 -5.95 -22.01 -0.78
N GLU A 53 -4.83 -22.53 -1.24
CA GLU A 53 -3.57 -21.79 -1.31
C GLU A 53 -3.67 -20.57 -2.24
N VAL A 54 -4.30 -20.73 -3.42
CA VAL A 54 -4.57 -19.62 -4.33
C VAL A 54 -5.37 -18.51 -3.65
N LYS A 55 -6.42 -18.85 -2.90
CA LYS A 55 -7.22 -17.86 -2.16
C LYS A 55 -6.40 -17.13 -1.11
N SER A 56 -5.63 -17.87 -0.31
CA SER A 56 -4.73 -17.32 0.70
C SER A 56 -3.73 -16.32 0.09
N LEU A 57 -3.05 -16.73 -0.99
CA LEU A 57 -2.08 -15.88 -1.68
C LEU A 57 -2.74 -14.64 -2.33
N ILE A 58 -3.96 -14.75 -2.84
CA ILE A 58 -4.71 -13.60 -3.36
C ILE A 58 -5.02 -12.61 -2.23
N GLU A 59 -5.47 -13.09 -1.08
CA GLU A 59 -5.74 -12.26 0.10
C GLU A 59 -4.46 -11.58 0.59
N SER A 60 -3.33 -12.28 0.67
CA SER A 60 -2.03 -11.69 0.99
C SER A 60 -1.64 -10.61 -0.01
N VAL A 61 -1.70 -10.88 -1.32
CA VAL A 61 -1.39 -9.87 -2.35
C VAL A 61 -2.29 -8.64 -2.25
N LYS A 62 -3.57 -8.84 -1.92
CA LYS A 62 -4.52 -7.74 -1.73
C LYS A 62 -4.14 -6.89 -0.52
N ALA A 63 -3.84 -7.51 0.62
CA ALA A 63 -3.42 -6.81 1.83
C ALA A 63 -2.13 -6.01 1.61
N GLU A 64 -1.11 -6.61 0.99
CA GLU A 64 0.16 -5.94 0.66
C GLU A 64 -0.05 -4.74 -0.27
N ARG A 65 -0.99 -4.82 -1.22
CA ARG A 65 -1.33 -3.70 -2.11
C ARG A 65 -2.03 -2.58 -1.36
N GLU A 66 -3.00 -2.91 -0.49
CA GLU A 66 -3.71 -1.92 0.31
C GLU A 66 -2.76 -1.16 1.23
N GLU A 67 -1.82 -1.87 1.87
CA GLU A 67 -0.81 -1.25 2.73
C GLU A 67 0.13 -0.34 1.92
N ARG A 68 0.62 -0.83 0.78
CA ARG A 68 1.44 -0.03 -0.14
C ARG A 68 0.70 1.23 -0.61
N ASP A 69 -0.58 1.13 -0.93
CA ASP A 69 -1.38 2.27 -1.40
C ASP A 69 -1.63 3.28 -0.27
N ARG A 70 -1.82 2.81 0.98
CA ARG A 70 -1.87 3.68 2.17
C ARG A 70 -0.55 4.43 2.35
N ILE A 71 0.58 3.72 2.30
CA ILE A 71 1.91 4.31 2.45
C ILE A 71 2.19 5.33 1.34
N ASN A 72 1.81 5.02 0.09
CA ASN A 72 1.97 5.94 -1.03
C ASN A 72 1.18 7.24 -0.84
N LYS A 73 0.00 7.17 -0.22
CA LYS A 73 -0.77 8.35 0.17
C LYS A 73 -0.01 9.18 1.22
N GLU A 74 0.50 8.54 2.27
CA GLU A 74 1.33 9.21 3.28
C GLU A 74 2.59 9.86 2.67
N ILE A 75 3.23 9.21 1.69
CA ILE A 75 4.36 9.77 0.93
C ILE A 75 3.94 11.03 0.17
N SER A 76 2.78 11.03 -0.47
CA SER A 76 2.27 12.21 -1.19
C SER A 76 2.04 13.37 -0.23
N GLU A 77 1.34 13.12 0.88
CA GLU A 77 1.07 14.15 1.90
C GLU A 77 2.37 14.72 2.49
N ALA A 78 3.37 13.89 2.76
CA ALA A 78 4.67 14.35 3.24
C ALA A 78 5.45 15.17 2.18
N LYS A 79 5.37 14.79 0.90
CA LYS A 79 5.95 15.56 -0.22
C LYS A 79 5.26 16.91 -0.39
N GLU A 80 3.94 16.96 -0.27
CA GLU A 80 3.15 18.19 -0.34
C GLU A 80 3.52 19.14 0.81
N LYS A 81 3.56 18.64 2.05
CA LYS A 81 4.05 19.39 3.22
C LYS A 81 5.44 19.96 2.99
N ARG A 82 6.38 19.14 2.53
CA ARG A 82 7.75 19.58 2.21
C ARG A 82 7.76 20.69 1.15
N THR A 83 6.92 20.57 0.13
CA THR A 83 6.82 21.55 -0.97
C THR A 83 6.25 22.88 -0.47
N ALA A 84 5.22 22.85 0.37
CA ALA A 84 4.66 24.02 1.03
C ALA A 84 5.71 24.73 1.92
N ILE A 85 6.48 23.97 2.69
CA ILE A 85 7.56 24.52 3.52
C ILE A 85 8.65 25.18 2.65
N HIS A 86 9.03 24.57 1.51
CA HIS A 86 9.98 25.19 0.59
C HIS A 86 9.46 26.49 -0.02
N ALA A 87 8.17 26.56 -0.35
CA ALA A 87 7.53 27.79 -0.83
C ALA A 87 7.56 28.89 0.26
N GLN A 88 7.24 28.54 1.51
CA GLN A 88 7.33 29.47 2.65
C GLN A 88 8.77 29.94 2.88
N LEU A 89 9.75 29.04 2.84
CA LEU A 89 11.17 29.39 2.96
C LEU A 89 11.60 30.36 1.88
N LYS A 90 11.17 30.16 0.62
CA LYS A 90 11.46 31.08 -0.48
C LYS A 90 10.92 32.48 -0.18
N SER A 91 9.66 32.59 0.23
CA SER A 91 9.03 33.86 0.61
C SER A 91 9.79 34.56 1.74
N ILE A 92 10.21 33.83 2.78
CA ILE A 92 10.97 34.38 3.90
C ILE A 92 12.34 34.88 3.44
N TYR A 93 13.04 34.14 2.57
CA TYR A 93 14.34 34.59 2.06
C TYR A 93 14.23 35.82 1.16
N ASP A 94 13.15 35.92 0.38
CA ASP A 94 12.88 37.12 -0.44
C ASP A 94 12.55 38.32 0.45
N GLU A 95 11.76 38.16 1.51
CA GLU A 95 11.50 39.21 2.52
C GLU A 95 12.78 39.64 3.25
N ILE A 96 13.64 38.69 3.64
CA ILE A 96 14.95 39.00 4.23
C ILE A 96 15.83 39.77 3.24
N ARG A 97 15.80 39.42 1.95
CA ARG A 97 16.57 40.12 0.92
C ARG A 97 16.11 41.57 0.76
N GLU A 98 14.80 41.79 0.72
CA GLU A 98 14.19 43.12 0.61
C GLU A 98 14.48 43.99 1.84
N LEU A 99 14.35 43.41 3.05
CA LEU A 99 14.68 44.14 4.27
C LEU A 99 16.18 44.50 4.33
N ARG A 100 17.06 43.63 3.80
CA ARG A 100 18.51 43.89 3.72
C ARG A 100 18.89 44.94 2.68
N SER A 101 18.24 44.99 1.52
CA SER A 101 18.53 46.03 0.51
C SER A 101 18.11 47.42 0.99
N ASN A 102 17.10 47.48 1.86
CA ASN A 102 16.59 48.71 2.46
C ASN A 102 17.29 49.09 3.77
N LEU A 103 18.37 48.39 4.13
CA LEU A 103 19.15 48.57 5.36
C LEU A 103 20.35 49.50 5.07
N VAL A 104 20.44 50.64 5.78
CA VAL A 104 21.50 51.63 5.65
C VAL A 104 22.33 51.66 6.95
N GLY A 105 23.37 50.80 7.00
CA GLY A 105 24.42 50.86 8.02
C GLY A 105 24.07 50.29 9.40
N SER A 106 25.09 50.08 10.24
CA SER A 106 24.95 49.49 11.59
C SER A 106 24.91 50.59 12.66
N PRO A 107 23.82 50.74 13.45
CA PRO A 107 23.62 51.96 14.24
C PRO A 107 23.83 51.82 15.76
N SER A 108 24.78 51.01 16.23
CA SER A 108 24.78 50.61 17.66
C SER A 108 25.57 51.50 18.62
N THR A 109 26.71 52.07 18.21
CA THR A 109 27.60 52.81 19.14
C THR A 109 27.30 54.31 19.17
N ASP A 110 26.90 54.89 18.04
CA ASP A 110 26.65 56.33 17.92
C ASP A 110 25.34 56.76 18.58
N GLN A 111 24.34 55.87 18.63
CA GLN A 111 23.01 56.15 19.21
C GLN A 111 23.06 56.56 20.68
N ARG A 112 23.84 55.85 21.52
CA ARG A 112 23.97 56.17 22.96
C ARG A 112 24.74 57.46 23.24
N ARG A 113 25.61 57.86 22.31
CA ARG A 113 26.35 59.13 22.39
C ARG A 113 25.45 60.29 21.96
N MET A 114 24.67 60.08 20.90
CA MET A 114 23.65 61.01 20.41
C MET A 114 22.55 61.30 21.44
N MET A 115 22.01 60.28 22.11
CA MET A 115 21.00 60.48 23.17
C MET A 115 21.54 61.32 24.35
N ARG A 116 22.76 61.01 24.82
CA ARG A 116 23.41 61.83 25.87
C ARG A 116 23.71 63.25 25.43
N ARG A 117 24.03 63.45 24.15
CA ARG A 117 24.26 64.79 23.58
C ARG A 117 22.97 65.60 23.52
N VAL A 118 21.83 64.97 23.21
CA VAL A 118 20.52 65.62 23.28
C VAL A 118 20.20 66.03 24.72
N GLU A 119 20.34 65.12 25.70
CA GLU A 119 20.14 65.45 27.12
C GLU A 119 21.03 66.61 27.60
N GLU A 120 22.30 66.63 27.17
CA GLU A 120 23.24 67.72 27.49
C GLU A 120 22.80 69.06 26.88
N LEU A 121 22.37 69.05 25.61
CA LEU A 121 21.91 70.23 24.88
C LEU A 121 20.58 70.77 25.44
N GLU A 122 19.64 69.88 25.79
CA GLU A 122 18.37 70.24 26.43
C GLU A 122 18.59 70.82 27.83
N TRP A 123 19.49 70.21 28.61
CA TRP A 123 19.88 70.73 29.93
C TRP A 123 20.50 72.12 29.81
N ARG A 124 21.39 72.31 28.83
CA ARG A 124 22.03 73.60 28.54
C ARG A 124 21.01 74.66 28.14
N GLN A 125 20.04 74.31 27.29
CA GLN A 125 18.92 75.18 26.92
C GLN A 125 18.09 75.62 28.14
N GLN A 126 17.85 74.73 29.10
CA GLN A 126 17.02 75.01 30.28
C GLN A 126 17.72 75.80 31.39
N THR A 127 19.04 75.69 31.50
CA THR A 127 19.80 76.17 32.67
C THR A 127 20.74 77.35 32.41
N GLU A 128 21.11 77.62 31.15
CA GLU A 128 22.00 78.73 30.79
C GLU A 128 21.25 79.95 30.26
N GLN A 129 21.77 81.16 30.52
CA GLN A 129 21.30 82.39 29.88
C GLN A 129 21.93 82.51 28.49
N LEU A 130 21.24 82.00 27.48
CA LEU A 130 21.71 81.95 26.09
C LEU A 130 21.27 83.17 25.30
N SER A 131 22.07 83.58 24.32
CA SER A 131 21.59 84.50 23.28
C SER A 131 20.61 83.80 22.34
N ARG A 132 19.75 84.58 21.68
CA ARG A 132 18.74 84.04 20.75
C ARG A 132 19.35 83.18 19.63
N ASP A 133 20.55 83.51 19.18
CA ASP A 133 21.26 82.77 18.13
C ASP A 133 21.85 81.45 18.64
N GLU A 134 22.32 81.41 19.89
CA GLU A 134 22.82 80.18 20.53
C GLU A 134 21.68 79.21 20.85
N GLU A 135 20.52 79.73 21.27
CA GLU A 135 19.33 78.94 21.51
C GLU A 135 18.79 78.32 20.22
N LEU A 136 18.77 79.09 19.11
CA LEU A 136 18.44 78.58 17.77
C LEU A 136 19.43 77.47 17.32
N ALA A 137 20.73 77.67 17.53
CA ALA A 137 21.74 76.67 17.16
C ALA A 137 21.59 75.36 17.95
N ILE A 138 21.26 75.44 19.25
CA ILE A 138 20.99 74.27 20.10
C ILE A 138 19.75 73.52 19.60
N VAL A 139 18.66 74.22 19.29
CA VAL A 139 17.43 73.61 18.75
C VAL A 139 17.69 72.93 17.40
N GLU A 140 18.46 73.55 16.50
CA GLU A 140 18.85 72.93 15.23
C GLU A 140 19.74 71.68 15.42
N GLU A 141 20.66 71.70 16.39
CA GLU A 141 21.52 70.55 16.70
C GLU A 141 20.70 69.40 17.28
N ILE A 142 19.78 69.67 18.21
CA ILE A 142 18.83 68.68 18.76
C ILE A 142 17.99 68.08 17.64
N ALA A 143 17.35 68.90 16.80
CA ALA A 143 16.50 68.42 15.70
C ALA A 143 17.27 67.53 14.70
N ARG A 144 18.54 67.84 14.41
CA ARG A 144 19.41 66.99 13.59
C ARG A 144 19.73 65.65 14.25
N ILE A 145 20.01 65.65 15.56
CA ILE A 145 20.34 64.43 16.29
C ILE A 145 19.09 63.54 16.45
N GLU A 146 17.93 64.11 16.75
CA GLU A 146 16.66 63.39 16.83
C GLU A 146 16.28 62.74 15.50
N ALA A 147 16.44 63.45 14.38
CA ALA A 147 16.20 62.89 13.05
C ALA A 147 17.07 61.65 12.78
N LYS A 148 18.35 61.69 13.15
CA LYS A 148 19.26 60.54 13.05
C LYS A 148 18.87 59.41 13.99
N LEU A 149 18.48 59.70 15.23
CA LEU A 149 18.02 58.69 16.19
C LEU A 149 16.76 57.96 15.68
N LEU A 150 15.87 58.66 14.99
CA LEU A 150 14.67 58.09 14.40
C LEU A 150 14.98 57.14 13.23
N GLU A 151 15.96 57.48 12.37
CA GLU A 151 16.46 56.57 11.33
C GLU A 151 17.11 55.32 11.91
N ILE A 152 17.92 55.49 12.96
CA ILE A 152 18.53 54.37 13.71
C ILE A 152 17.46 53.44 14.31
N GLY A 153 16.39 54.00 14.87
CA GLY A 153 15.26 53.22 15.41
C GLY A 153 14.59 52.34 14.35
N LYS A 154 14.25 52.92 13.19
CA LYS A 154 13.67 52.20 12.05
C LYS A 154 14.60 51.10 11.54
N GLU A 155 15.89 51.36 11.53
CA GLU A 155 16.90 50.39 11.10
C GLU A 155 17.01 49.20 12.06
N LYS A 156 16.94 49.47 13.37
CA LYS A 156 16.93 48.43 14.40
C LYS A 156 15.69 47.54 14.30
N GLU A 157 14.51 48.11 14.09
CA GLU A 157 13.28 47.33 13.88
C GLU A 157 13.40 46.37 12.68
N LYS A 158 13.97 46.83 11.56
CA LYS A 158 14.26 45.96 10.41
C LYS A 158 15.25 44.85 10.77
N GLN A 159 16.31 45.15 11.52
CA GLN A 159 17.28 44.15 11.98
C GLN A 159 16.64 43.09 12.88
N ASP A 160 15.79 43.50 13.81
CA ASP A 160 15.04 42.61 14.70
C ASP A 160 14.10 41.72 13.87
N LYS A 161 13.37 42.29 12.91
CA LYS A 161 12.52 41.53 11.99
C LYS A 161 13.29 40.50 11.17
N ILE A 162 14.46 40.87 10.63
CA ILE A 162 15.36 39.94 9.93
C ILE A 162 15.80 38.81 10.87
N SER A 163 16.11 39.11 12.13
CA SER A 163 16.51 38.10 13.12
C SER A 163 15.39 37.08 13.38
N GLU A 164 14.15 37.56 13.53
CA GLU A 164 12.97 36.72 13.68
C GLU A 164 12.72 35.83 12.46
N LEU A 165 12.76 36.40 11.26
CA LEU A 165 12.59 35.68 9.99
C LEU A 165 13.66 34.60 9.82
N ARG A 166 14.92 34.88 10.21
CA ARG A 166 15.98 33.86 10.22
C ARG A 166 15.69 32.73 11.22
N ARG A 167 15.14 33.04 12.39
CA ARG A 167 14.74 32.02 13.37
C ARG A 167 13.61 31.14 12.82
N LEU A 168 12.62 31.75 12.16
CA LEU A 168 11.54 31.02 11.51
C LEU A 168 12.06 30.13 10.38
N ALA A 169 12.93 30.66 9.51
CA ALA A 169 13.56 29.89 8.43
C ALA A 169 14.35 28.67 8.94
N ARG A 170 15.04 28.80 10.08
CA ARG A 170 15.72 27.66 10.72
C ARG A 170 14.75 26.56 11.17
N ARG A 171 13.61 26.94 11.77
CA ARG A 171 12.56 25.98 12.18
C ARG A 171 11.96 25.26 10.98
N LEU A 172 11.54 26.01 9.97
CA LEU A 172 10.99 25.47 8.72
C LEU A 172 11.99 24.55 8.01
N LYS A 173 13.30 24.86 8.06
CA LYS A 173 14.33 23.98 7.50
C LYS A 173 14.40 22.63 8.26
N SER A 174 14.26 22.64 9.59
CA SER A 174 14.17 21.40 10.38
C SER A 174 12.95 20.58 9.98
N GLU A 175 11.78 21.21 9.92
CA GLU A 175 10.53 20.55 9.52
C GLU A 175 10.60 19.98 8.09
N ALA A 176 11.25 20.69 7.16
CA ALA A 176 11.48 20.18 5.80
C ALA A 176 12.40 18.95 5.78
N SER A 177 13.44 18.95 6.62
CA SER A 177 14.34 17.81 6.78
C SER A 177 13.62 16.60 7.39
N GLU A 178 12.79 16.81 8.41
CA GLU A 178 11.95 15.76 9.00
C GLU A 178 10.95 15.19 7.97
N ALA A 179 10.27 16.04 7.21
CA ALA A 179 9.38 15.61 6.15
C ALA A 179 10.12 14.82 5.04
N HIS A 180 11.35 15.22 4.71
CA HIS A 180 12.18 14.47 3.77
C HIS A 180 12.56 13.09 4.33
N GLN A 181 13.01 13.02 5.57
CA GLN A 181 13.35 11.77 6.24
C GLN A 181 12.14 10.82 6.28
N ARG A 182 10.97 11.34 6.62
CA ARG A 182 9.71 10.58 6.61
C ARG A 182 9.38 10.02 5.23
N VAL A 183 9.61 10.80 4.17
CA VAL A 183 9.43 10.31 2.78
C VAL A 183 10.37 9.15 2.47
N LEU A 184 11.64 9.20 2.91
CA LEU A 184 12.60 8.12 2.68
C LEU A 184 12.17 6.83 3.38
N GLU A 185 11.83 6.91 4.67
CA GLU A 185 11.37 5.77 5.48
C GLU A 185 10.12 5.13 4.88
N LEU A 186 9.11 5.95 4.56
CA LEU A 186 7.89 5.45 3.92
C LEU A 186 8.16 4.85 2.54
N SER A 187 9.10 5.42 1.78
CA SER A 187 9.47 4.88 0.47
C SER A 187 10.12 3.50 0.59
N GLU A 188 10.98 3.30 1.59
CA GLU A 188 11.57 1.99 1.89
C GLU A 188 10.50 0.97 2.29
N GLN A 189 9.56 1.35 3.18
CA GLN A 189 8.43 0.49 3.56
C GLN A 189 7.55 0.12 2.36
N SER A 190 7.18 1.10 1.53
CA SER A 190 6.40 0.87 0.30
C SER A 190 7.12 -0.10 -0.65
N GLN A 191 8.46 0.02 -0.74
CA GLN A 191 9.27 -0.86 -1.54
C GLN A 191 9.29 -2.30 -1.00
N THR A 192 9.32 -2.49 0.32
CA THR A 192 9.20 -3.83 0.94
C THR A 192 7.87 -4.50 0.59
N HIS A 193 6.74 -3.79 0.74
CA HIS A 193 5.43 -4.33 0.34
C HIS A 193 5.36 -4.64 -1.15
N HIS A 194 5.96 -3.79 -1.99
CA HIS A 194 6.07 -4.06 -3.42
C HIS A 194 6.86 -5.34 -3.71
N GLN A 195 8.01 -5.54 -3.05
CA GLN A 195 8.83 -6.74 -3.20
C GLN A 195 8.08 -8.01 -2.76
N GLU A 196 7.29 -7.96 -1.69
CA GLU A 196 6.46 -9.09 -1.25
C GLU A 196 5.40 -9.45 -2.30
N VAL A 197 4.72 -8.45 -2.90
CA VAL A 197 3.80 -8.71 -4.02
C VAL A 197 4.51 -9.36 -5.20
N VAL A 198 5.72 -8.90 -5.53
CA VAL A 198 6.54 -9.48 -6.61
C VAL A 198 6.94 -10.92 -6.29
N ARG A 199 7.26 -11.22 -5.03
CA ARG A 199 7.63 -12.56 -4.55
C ARG A 199 6.48 -13.55 -4.59
N ILE A 200 5.27 -13.12 -4.20
CA ILE A 200 4.08 -13.99 -4.14
C ILE A 200 3.54 -14.30 -5.54
N ARG A 201 3.69 -13.37 -6.50
CA ARG A 201 3.04 -13.50 -7.82
C ARG A 201 3.41 -14.76 -8.61
N PRO A 202 4.69 -15.20 -8.70
CA PRO A 202 5.05 -16.47 -9.32
C PRO A 202 4.41 -17.68 -8.64
N GLN A 203 4.39 -17.70 -7.31
CA GLN A 203 3.79 -18.79 -6.53
C GLN A 203 2.29 -18.89 -6.79
N LEU A 204 1.61 -17.75 -6.82
CA LEU A 204 0.19 -17.68 -7.17
C LEU A 204 -0.10 -18.25 -8.56
N GLU A 205 0.74 -17.92 -9.54
CA GLU A 205 0.59 -18.43 -10.90
C GLU A 205 0.84 -19.94 -10.99
N GLU A 206 1.83 -20.46 -10.26
CA GLU A 206 2.12 -21.88 -10.17
C GLU A 206 0.95 -22.65 -9.54
N PHE A 207 0.45 -22.21 -8.38
CA PHE A 207 -0.68 -22.86 -7.73
C PHE A 207 -1.95 -22.81 -8.57
N LYS A 208 -2.20 -21.73 -9.33
CA LYS A 208 -3.31 -21.65 -10.28
C LYS A 208 -3.20 -22.71 -11.37
N LYS A 209 -2.02 -22.81 -12.00
CA LYS A 209 -1.77 -23.84 -13.04
C LYS A 209 -1.94 -25.25 -12.50
N SER A 210 -1.44 -25.51 -11.29
CA SER A 210 -1.60 -26.81 -10.62
C SER A 210 -3.06 -27.11 -10.27
N ALA A 211 -3.81 -26.12 -9.77
CA ALA A 211 -5.25 -26.26 -9.53
C ALA A 211 -6.04 -26.54 -10.80
N ASP A 212 -5.75 -25.83 -11.90
CA ASP A 212 -6.40 -26.03 -13.20
C ASP A 212 -6.09 -27.42 -13.77
N THR A 213 -4.84 -27.88 -13.62
CA THR A 213 -4.41 -29.21 -14.06
C THR A 213 -5.11 -30.30 -13.24
N ALA A 214 -5.15 -30.17 -11.92
CA ALA A 214 -5.88 -31.06 -11.04
C ALA A 214 -7.38 -31.07 -11.37
N HIS A 215 -7.96 -29.92 -11.69
CA HIS A 215 -9.35 -29.82 -12.10
C HIS A 215 -9.64 -30.56 -13.41
N LYS A 216 -8.79 -30.40 -14.43
CA LYS A 216 -8.91 -31.13 -15.70
C LYS A 216 -8.86 -32.64 -15.48
N ASN A 217 -7.87 -33.12 -14.72
CA ASN A 217 -7.75 -34.53 -14.37
C ASN A 217 -8.97 -35.04 -13.59
N PHE A 218 -9.45 -34.27 -12.61
CA PHE A 218 -10.67 -34.59 -11.86
C PHE A 218 -11.88 -34.76 -12.79
N VAL A 219 -12.07 -33.85 -13.75
CA VAL A 219 -13.19 -33.92 -14.71
C VAL A 219 -13.07 -35.15 -15.61
N GLU A 220 -11.86 -35.49 -16.07
CA GLU A 220 -11.62 -36.70 -16.86
C GLU A 220 -11.93 -37.98 -16.07
N TRP A 221 -11.45 -38.09 -14.83
CA TRP A 221 -11.77 -39.21 -13.96
C TRP A 221 -13.26 -39.28 -13.62
N LEU A 222 -13.91 -38.13 -13.41
CA LEU A 222 -15.35 -38.07 -13.20
C LEU A 222 -16.14 -38.63 -14.40
N LYS A 223 -15.70 -38.37 -15.63
CA LYS A 223 -16.30 -38.97 -16.84
C LYS A 223 -16.13 -40.49 -16.85
N LYS A 224 -14.90 -40.99 -16.62
CA LYS A 224 -14.62 -42.44 -16.55
C LYS A 224 -15.44 -43.15 -15.48
N VAL A 225 -15.57 -42.53 -14.30
CA VAL A 225 -16.40 -43.05 -13.20
C VAL A 225 -17.86 -43.14 -13.63
N LYS A 226 -18.43 -42.11 -14.27
CA LYS A 226 -19.81 -42.14 -14.78
C LYS A 226 -20.02 -43.21 -15.86
N GLU A 227 -19.07 -43.35 -16.78
CA GLU A 227 -19.12 -44.39 -17.81
C GLU A 227 -19.02 -45.80 -17.21
N GLY A 228 -18.16 -46.01 -16.21
CA GLY A 228 -18.06 -47.26 -15.47
C GLY A 228 -19.33 -47.58 -14.65
N GLU A 229 -19.95 -46.57 -14.04
CA GLU A 229 -21.24 -46.71 -13.35
C GLU A 229 -22.37 -47.13 -14.32
N ASN A 230 -22.41 -46.55 -15.51
CA ASN A 230 -23.37 -46.92 -16.55
C ASN A 230 -23.15 -48.36 -17.04
N ARG A 231 -21.91 -48.74 -17.34
CA ARG A 231 -21.56 -50.13 -17.72
C ARG A 231 -21.96 -51.14 -16.65
N LEU A 232 -21.68 -50.84 -15.38
CA LEU A 232 -22.09 -51.70 -14.27
C LEU A 232 -23.62 -51.80 -14.13
N LYS A 233 -24.36 -50.72 -14.42
CA LYS A 233 -25.82 -50.73 -14.41
C LYS A 233 -26.36 -51.66 -15.51
N GLU A 234 -25.80 -51.57 -16.72
CA GLU A 234 -26.16 -52.45 -17.84
C GLU A 234 -25.83 -53.92 -17.56
N LEU A 235 -24.65 -54.21 -17.00
CA LEU A 235 -24.28 -55.56 -16.58
C LEU A 235 -25.22 -56.10 -15.49
N ARG A 236 -25.63 -55.25 -14.53
CA ARG A 236 -26.60 -55.63 -13.49
C ARG A 236 -27.96 -55.97 -14.10
N THR A 237 -28.47 -55.16 -15.03
CA THR A 237 -29.75 -55.47 -15.70
C THR A 237 -29.67 -56.77 -16.49
N GLN A 238 -28.57 -57.03 -17.21
CA GLN A 238 -28.38 -58.29 -17.93
C GLN A 238 -28.28 -59.51 -16.99
N ILE A 239 -27.61 -59.35 -15.84
CA ILE A 239 -27.55 -60.38 -14.80
C ILE A 239 -28.95 -60.67 -14.24
N GLU A 240 -29.74 -59.64 -13.95
CA GLU A 240 -31.12 -59.76 -13.46
C GLU A 240 -32.03 -60.45 -14.49
N ASP A 241 -31.92 -60.09 -15.77
CA ASP A 241 -32.68 -60.71 -16.86
C ASP A 241 -32.38 -62.20 -17.00
N ILE A 242 -31.09 -62.60 -16.96
CA ILE A 242 -30.69 -64.01 -17.04
C ILE A 242 -31.11 -64.77 -15.78
N GLN A 243 -31.02 -64.15 -14.60
CA GLN A 243 -31.53 -64.75 -13.37
C GLN A 243 -33.05 -64.93 -13.40
N GLY A 244 -33.79 -63.99 -14.00
CA GLY A 244 -35.22 -64.11 -14.24
C GLY A 244 -35.58 -65.26 -15.17
N LYS A 245 -34.80 -65.45 -16.25
CA LYS A 245 -34.95 -66.58 -17.19
C LYS A 245 -34.60 -67.94 -16.58
N LEU A 246 -33.69 -67.99 -15.60
CA LEU A 246 -33.33 -69.22 -14.87
C LEU A 246 -34.31 -69.58 -13.74
N ARG A 247 -35.19 -68.64 -13.34
CA ARG A 247 -36.21 -68.84 -12.29
C ARG A 247 -37.59 -69.24 -12.85
N LYS A 248 -37.83 -68.98 -14.14
CA LYS A 248 -39.02 -69.42 -14.89
C LYS A 248 -38.77 -70.81 -15.46
#